data_AF-F0TCM4-F1
#
_entry.id   AF-F0TCM4-F1
#
_cell.length_a   1.000
_cell.length_b   1.000
_cell.length_c   1.000
_cell.angle_alpha   90.00
_cell.angle_beta   90.00
_cell.angle_gamma   90.00
#
_symmetry.space_group_name_H-M   'P 1'
#
loop_
_entity.id
_entity.type
_entity.pdbx_description
1 polymer ?
#
loop_
_entity_poly.entity_id
_entity_poly.type
_entity_poly.pdbx_seq_one_letter_code
_entity_poly.pdbx_strand_id
1 'polypeptide(L)'
;MENCAKEKKSDMDIGDMIRSFEAVANNPFSKFIISRTFDYCEKDHGNRLEVGLELLFNKRKTACIRCKGLSKMLSFIINKGVKTFGVTDDDLKELMEDPYWIKGLSSVIKGIGEFGVKKPFVPGAPFQVVWNITKSCNMNCAHCYENAGKKADDELNSEQIKQCLETLSRSGVTSIAFSGGEPTTKPNIRNHIKDVADLGIYPAMATNGYSLSNKKLCDKYVDSGLQFVQISLDGLNPETHDKFRGIDGAWERAVQAIKNFVEEDIFVEVSTTVTQHNIDEIPSMINFVRELGAHWLMLYNFIPTGNGLNISEMDISPQKRFNMLKTAYNENFKGDMQVLSTAPQYASVAESLQNMKSSIIPTHFYNPEYENPQIMQLAEFVGGCGAGRFYMSLEPNGDMYPCVFFPHDEFLRLGNILEDDFEEIWQNQPLLNDLRNKTLLEENCGSCDNKNICGGCRARAYTYLDNVQAPDPGCINNQVKWDGIRTKTPENISNTEDKYVNSECK
;
A
#
# COMPACT_ATOMS: atom_id res chain seq x y z
N MET A 1 5.20 18.68 52.33
CA MET A 1 5.14 19.67 51.23
C MET A 1 6.29 19.35 50.31
N GLU A 2 6.07 18.36 49.45
CA GLU A 2 7.09 17.73 48.61
C GLU A 2 7.24 18.46 47.28
N ASN A 3 8.49 18.49 46.84
CA ASN A 3 9.01 19.13 45.65
C ASN A 3 8.29 18.68 44.38
N CYS A 4 7.67 19.61 43.67
CA CYS A 4 7.28 19.43 42.27
C CYS A 4 8.28 20.20 41.39
N ALA A 5 9.50 19.66 41.27
CA ALA A 5 10.40 20.03 40.18
C ALA A 5 9.86 19.33 38.92
N LYS A 6 9.01 20.04 38.16
CA LYS A 6 8.69 19.64 36.79
C LYS A 6 9.97 19.77 35.96
N GLU A 7 10.59 18.64 35.65
CA GLU A 7 11.61 18.55 34.62
C GLU A 7 11.04 19.11 33.31
N LYS A 8 11.62 20.21 32.84
CA LYS A 8 11.41 20.69 31.47
C LYS A 8 12.02 19.64 30.53
N LYS A 9 11.18 18.80 29.93
CA LYS A 9 11.56 18.08 28.69
C LYS A 9 11.98 19.14 27.68
N SER A 10 13.20 19.05 27.18
CA SER A 10 13.72 19.93 26.15
C SER A 10 12.94 19.69 24.85
N ASP A 11 12.14 20.67 24.44
CA ASP A 11 11.55 20.72 23.10
C ASP A 11 12.68 20.83 22.08
N MET A 12 13.05 19.70 21.48
CA MET A 12 13.92 19.66 20.31
C MET A 12 13.02 19.81 19.08
N ASP A 13 13.20 20.89 18.32
CA ASP A 13 12.44 21.18 17.09
C ASP A 13 12.70 20.07 16.05
N ILE A 14 11.66 19.49 15.43
CA ILE A 14 11.86 18.52 14.34
C ILE A 14 12.57 19.16 13.14
N GLY A 15 12.48 20.48 12.96
CA GLY A 15 13.35 21.19 12.02
C GLY A 15 14.84 20.96 12.33
N ASP A 16 15.23 20.93 13.60
CA ASP A 16 16.60 20.56 14.02
C ASP A 16 16.87 19.06 13.86
N MET A 17 15.86 18.21 14.04
CA MET A 17 15.95 16.76 13.82
C MET A 17 16.17 16.42 12.34
N ILE A 18 15.33 16.95 11.45
CA ILE A 18 15.45 16.79 10.00
C ILE A 18 16.77 17.35 9.53
N ARG A 19 17.17 18.57 9.97
CA ARG A 19 18.50 19.12 9.67
C ARG A 19 19.63 18.24 10.18
N SER A 20 19.47 17.60 11.33
CA SER A 20 20.47 16.67 11.87
C SER A 20 20.53 15.37 11.05
N PHE A 21 19.40 14.81 10.66
CA PHE A 21 19.32 13.65 9.77
C PHE A 21 19.85 13.97 8.38
N GLU A 22 19.49 15.12 7.81
CA GLU A 22 20.04 15.63 6.55
C GLU A 22 21.53 15.86 6.65
N ALA A 23 22.05 16.42 7.74
CA ALA A 23 23.48 16.64 7.92
C ALA A 23 24.26 15.31 7.96
N VAL A 24 23.69 14.29 8.61
CA VAL A 24 24.27 12.94 8.64
C VAL A 24 24.12 12.25 7.28
N ALA A 25 22.92 12.27 6.68
CA ALA A 25 22.61 11.60 5.42
C ALA A 25 23.31 12.25 4.23
N ASN A 26 23.51 13.57 4.22
CA ASN A 26 24.19 14.31 3.14
C ASN A 26 25.71 14.40 3.32
N ASN A 27 26.25 13.92 4.44
CA ASN A 27 27.69 13.83 4.63
C ASN A 27 28.29 12.79 3.65
N PRO A 28 29.28 13.15 2.80
CA PRO A 28 29.82 12.25 1.77
C PRO A 28 30.39 10.94 2.31
N PHE A 29 30.99 10.98 3.51
CA PHE A 29 31.52 9.79 4.17
C PHE A 29 30.41 8.88 4.68
N SER A 30 29.34 9.47 5.25
CA SER A 30 28.16 8.73 5.67
C SER A 30 27.43 8.10 4.48
N LYS A 31 27.25 8.82 3.36
CA LYS A 31 26.71 8.25 2.11
C LYS A 31 27.54 7.08 1.60
N PHE A 32 28.87 7.24 1.55
CA PHE A 32 29.77 6.18 1.10
C PHE A 32 29.71 4.94 1.98
N ILE A 33 29.58 5.11 3.29
CA ILE A 33 29.42 3.99 4.22
C ILE A 33 28.05 3.34 4.03
N ILE A 34 26.98 4.13 4.04
CA ILE A 34 25.59 3.67 3.94
C ILE A 34 25.38 2.89 2.63
N SER A 35 25.88 3.36 1.49
CA SER A 35 25.75 2.64 0.22
C SER A 35 26.42 1.25 0.22
N ARG A 36 27.52 1.08 0.98
CA ARG A 36 28.20 -0.23 1.16
C ARG A 36 27.46 -1.18 2.11
N THR A 37 26.41 -0.70 2.80
CA THR A 37 25.60 -1.51 3.71
C THR A 37 24.44 -2.21 3.01
N PHE A 38 24.13 -1.84 1.77
CA PHE A 38 22.98 -2.37 1.04
C PHE A 38 23.30 -3.61 0.20
N ASP A 39 24.58 -3.97 0.05
CA ASP A 39 24.97 -5.16 -0.70
C ASP A 39 24.39 -6.44 -0.07
N TYR A 40 23.94 -7.38 -0.91
CA TYR A 40 23.64 -8.73 -0.46
C TYR A 40 24.92 -9.46 -0.02
N CYS A 41 24.88 -10.11 1.14
CA CYS A 41 26.00 -10.87 1.67
C CYS A 41 25.82 -12.37 1.41
N GLU A 42 26.46 -12.89 0.38
CA GLU A 42 26.43 -14.33 0.05
C GLU A 42 26.80 -15.26 1.22
N LYS A 43 27.72 -14.83 2.09
CA LYS A 43 28.14 -15.62 3.27
C LYS A 43 27.10 -15.72 4.37
N ASP A 44 26.29 -14.67 4.52
CA ASP A 44 25.33 -14.55 5.62
C ASP A 44 23.88 -14.69 5.12
N HIS A 45 23.69 -14.90 3.81
CA HIS A 45 22.42 -15.06 3.10
C HIS A 45 21.41 -13.96 3.44
N GLY A 46 21.81 -12.70 3.29
CA GLY A 46 20.94 -11.56 3.56
C GLY A 46 21.59 -10.23 3.23
N ASN A 47 20.77 -9.18 3.15
CA ASN A 47 21.27 -7.82 3.02
C ASN A 47 22.16 -7.48 4.23
N ARG A 48 23.33 -6.86 4.01
CA ARG A 48 24.26 -6.55 5.12
C ARG A 48 23.60 -5.70 6.20
N LEU A 49 22.75 -4.76 5.83
CA LEU A 49 22.00 -3.93 6.77
C LEU A 49 21.05 -4.78 7.62
N GLU A 50 20.25 -5.64 7.00
CA GLU A 50 19.35 -6.57 7.69
C GLU A 50 20.12 -7.48 8.64
N VAL A 51 21.21 -8.13 8.18
CA VAL A 51 22.08 -8.97 9.01
C VAL A 51 22.65 -8.18 10.19
N GLY A 52 23.02 -6.92 9.97
CA GLY A 52 23.54 -6.02 11.00
C GLY A 52 22.49 -5.68 12.08
N LEU A 53 21.25 -5.43 11.65
CA LEU A 53 20.10 -5.19 12.52
C LEU A 53 19.70 -6.47 13.30
N GLU A 54 19.67 -7.63 12.63
CA GLU A 54 19.40 -8.91 13.28
C GLU A 54 20.42 -9.24 14.37
N LEU A 55 21.70 -8.93 14.16
CA LEU A 55 22.74 -9.06 15.18
C LEU A 55 22.51 -8.08 16.34
N LEU A 56 22.07 -6.86 16.05
CA LEU A 56 21.83 -5.83 17.05
C LEU A 56 20.66 -6.21 17.98
N PHE A 57 19.60 -6.78 17.41
CA PHE A 57 18.40 -7.20 18.13
C PHE A 57 18.43 -8.69 18.56
N ASN A 58 19.61 -9.33 18.54
CA ASN A 58 19.83 -10.72 18.95
C ASN A 58 18.99 -11.78 18.19
N LYS A 59 18.48 -11.45 17.00
CA LYS A 59 17.78 -12.38 16.10
C LYS A 59 18.75 -13.29 15.34
N ARG A 60 20.01 -12.87 15.23
CA ARG A 60 21.11 -13.65 14.67
C ARG A 60 22.28 -13.75 15.66
N LYS A 61 22.86 -14.94 15.79
CA LYS A 61 24.01 -15.19 16.70
C LYS A 61 25.36 -14.97 16.03
N THR A 62 25.46 -15.24 14.73
CA THR A 62 26.74 -15.25 14.01
C THR A 62 26.60 -14.62 12.64
N ALA A 63 27.62 -13.87 12.22
CA ALA A 63 27.76 -13.36 10.86
C ALA A 63 29.24 -13.19 10.51
N CYS A 64 29.53 -12.88 9.24
CA CYS A 64 30.87 -12.56 8.79
C CYS A 64 31.41 -11.28 9.48
N ILE A 65 32.74 -11.10 9.43
CA ILE A 65 33.42 -9.98 10.11
C ILE A 65 32.88 -8.62 9.64
N ARG A 66 32.56 -8.48 8.35
CA ARG A 66 32.00 -7.25 7.79
C ARG A 66 30.63 -6.91 8.39
N CYS A 67 29.72 -7.88 8.46
CA CYS A 67 28.38 -7.69 9.03
C CYS A 67 28.43 -7.44 10.55
N LYS A 68 29.34 -8.11 11.27
CA LYS A 68 29.61 -7.81 12.70
C LYS A 68 30.11 -6.39 12.92
N GLY A 69 31.00 -5.90 12.06
CA GLY A 69 31.47 -4.52 12.09
C GLY A 69 30.34 -3.53 11.86
N LEU A 70 29.47 -3.82 10.88
CA LEU A 70 28.31 -3.00 10.55
C LEU A 70 27.31 -2.92 11.71
N SER A 71 26.99 -4.04 12.37
CA SER A 71 26.08 -4.07 13.53
C SER A 71 26.51 -3.09 14.64
N LYS A 72 27.82 -3.02 14.95
CA LYS A 72 28.36 -2.06 15.94
C LYS A 72 28.15 -0.61 15.53
N MET A 73 28.30 -0.30 14.24
CA MET A 73 28.05 1.04 13.71
C MET A 73 26.55 1.40 13.76
N LEU A 74 25.68 0.46 13.36
CA LEU A 74 24.23 0.65 13.40
C LEU A 74 23.74 0.91 14.83
N SER A 75 24.28 0.20 15.82
CA SER A 75 23.99 0.45 17.25
C SER A 75 24.19 1.92 17.62
N PHE A 76 25.29 2.54 17.17
CA PHE A 76 25.55 3.96 17.45
C PHE A 76 24.51 4.89 16.80
N ILE A 77 24.14 4.61 15.55
CA ILE A 77 23.18 5.43 14.79
C ILE A 77 21.77 5.29 15.39
N ILE A 78 21.33 4.06 15.65
CA ILE A 78 20.01 3.74 16.20
C ILE A 78 19.87 4.32 17.60
N ASN A 79 20.84 4.12 18.50
CA ASN A 79 20.77 4.67 19.85
C ASN A 79 20.69 6.21 19.87
N LYS A 80 21.25 6.88 18.84
CA LYS A 80 21.11 8.33 18.67
C LYS A 80 19.72 8.70 18.14
N GLY A 81 19.17 7.92 17.21
CA GLY A 81 17.81 8.08 16.69
C GLY A 81 16.73 7.84 17.75
N VAL A 82 16.80 6.75 18.52
CA VAL A 82 15.87 6.39 19.60
C VAL A 82 15.71 7.51 20.61
N LYS A 83 16.84 8.06 21.10
CA LYS A 83 16.86 9.21 22.01
C LYS A 83 16.22 10.47 21.42
N THR A 84 16.28 10.61 20.10
CA THR A 84 15.74 11.74 19.36
C THR A 84 14.22 11.65 19.20
N PHE A 85 13.66 10.45 19.06
CA PHE A 85 12.21 10.21 18.93
C PHE A 85 11.49 9.95 20.25
N GLY A 86 12.22 9.91 21.38
CA GLY A 86 11.64 9.63 22.70
C GLY A 86 11.12 8.20 22.86
N VAL A 87 11.53 7.29 21.96
CA VAL A 87 11.27 5.86 22.03
C VAL A 87 12.26 5.25 23.04
N THR A 88 11.88 4.22 23.78
CA THR A 88 12.82 3.51 24.66
C THR A 88 13.53 2.39 23.91
N ASP A 89 14.69 1.96 24.44
CA ASP A 89 15.41 0.81 23.87
C ASP A 89 14.58 -0.48 23.95
N ASP A 90 13.63 -0.58 24.89
CA ASP A 90 12.77 -1.74 25.05
C ASP A 90 11.59 -1.72 24.06
N ASP A 91 10.96 -0.56 23.83
CA ASP A 91 9.94 -0.40 22.77
C ASP A 91 10.51 -0.79 21.40
N LEU A 92 11.76 -0.39 21.13
CA LEU A 92 12.42 -0.75 19.88
C LEU A 92 12.68 -2.25 19.78
N LYS A 93 13.07 -2.91 20.88
CA LYS A 93 13.27 -4.37 20.86
C LYS A 93 11.96 -5.12 20.62
N GLU A 94 10.88 -4.68 21.24
CA GLU A 94 9.53 -5.25 21.06
C GLU A 94 9.08 -5.13 19.60
N LEU A 95 9.19 -3.93 19.01
CA LEU A 95 8.90 -3.74 17.58
C LEU A 95 9.77 -4.61 16.67
N MET A 96 11.05 -4.73 17.00
CA MET A 96 12.00 -5.55 16.22
C MET A 96 11.89 -7.05 16.54
N GLU A 97 10.90 -7.48 17.34
CA GLU A 97 10.68 -8.91 17.55
C GLU A 97 10.23 -9.61 16.28
N ASP A 98 9.40 -8.91 15.51
CA ASP A 98 8.88 -9.35 14.24
C ASP A 98 9.89 -9.01 13.11
N PRO A 99 10.36 -10.01 12.33
CA PRO A 99 11.30 -9.83 11.23
C PRO A 99 10.91 -8.76 10.19
N TYR A 100 9.60 -8.51 10.00
CA TYR A 100 9.14 -7.56 8.97
C TYR A 100 9.55 -6.11 9.29
N TRP A 101 9.62 -5.75 10.58
CA TRP A 101 10.07 -4.42 11.00
C TRP A 101 11.55 -4.18 10.71
N ILE A 102 12.38 -5.22 10.75
CA ILE A 102 13.79 -5.15 10.35
C ILE A 102 13.90 -4.80 8.86
N LYS A 103 13.09 -5.44 8.00
CA LYS A 103 13.04 -5.11 6.57
C LYS A 103 12.51 -3.70 6.33
N GLY A 104 11.47 -3.27 7.05
CA GLY A 104 10.94 -1.91 6.97
C GLY A 104 11.99 -0.86 7.32
N LEU A 105 12.69 -1.04 8.44
CA LEU A 105 13.77 -0.14 8.85
C LEU A 105 14.93 -0.16 7.85
N SER A 106 15.29 -1.34 7.33
CA SER A 106 16.30 -1.49 6.29
C SER A 106 15.94 -0.68 5.04
N SER A 107 14.70 -0.79 4.57
CA SER A 107 14.20 -0.07 3.40
C SER A 107 14.15 1.45 3.61
N VAL A 108 13.82 1.92 4.84
CA VAL A 108 13.90 3.35 5.19
C VAL A 108 15.34 3.86 5.10
N ILE A 109 16.29 3.16 5.72
CA ILE A 109 17.71 3.56 5.70
C ILE A 109 18.26 3.51 4.27
N LYS A 110 17.88 2.49 3.48
CA LYS A 110 18.20 2.37 2.05
C LYS A 110 17.71 3.58 1.26
N GLY A 111 16.44 3.95 1.45
CA GLY A 111 15.84 5.10 0.81
C GLY A 111 16.54 6.43 1.14
N ILE A 112 16.92 6.63 2.41
CA ILE A 112 17.71 7.80 2.82
C ILE A 112 19.09 7.81 2.13
N GLY A 113 19.73 6.65 2.00
CA GLY A 113 21.03 6.51 1.34
C GLY A 113 20.99 6.82 -0.15
N GLU A 114 19.96 6.34 -0.85
CA GLU A 114 19.82 6.43 -2.30
C GLU A 114 19.21 7.76 -2.74
N PHE A 115 18.10 8.16 -2.11
CA PHE A 115 17.30 9.31 -2.54
C PHE A 115 17.50 10.56 -1.66
N GLY A 116 18.19 10.42 -0.52
CA GLY A 116 18.28 11.47 0.48
C GLY A 116 17.00 11.64 1.29
N VAL A 117 17.03 12.56 2.25
CA VAL A 117 15.84 13.00 2.98
C VAL A 117 15.08 13.97 2.07
N LYS A 118 14.03 13.48 1.41
CA LYS A 118 13.21 14.28 0.49
C LYS A 118 11.74 14.27 0.89
N LYS A 119 11.04 15.34 0.52
CA LYS A 119 9.60 15.49 0.71
C LYS A 119 8.90 15.41 -0.67
N PRO A 120 8.15 14.33 -0.94
CA PRO A 120 7.80 13.26 -0.03
C PRO A 120 8.82 12.10 -0.06
N PHE A 121 8.92 11.32 1.03
CA PHE A 121 9.96 10.31 1.24
C PHE A 121 9.88 9.13 0.24
N VAL A 122 11.01 8.55 -0.15
CA VAL A 122 11.04 7.35 -0.99
C VAL A 122 11.91 6.29 -0.31
N PRO A 123 11.35 5.12 0.03
CA PRO A 123 12.10 4.02 0.58
C PRO A 123 12.97 3.35 -0.49
N GLY A 124 13.96 2.55 -0.08
CA GLY A 124 14.90 1.87 -0.99
C GLY A 124 14.27 0.71 -1.78
N ALA A 125 13.08 0.28 -1.36
CA ALA A 125 12.19 -0.63 -2.07
C ALA A 125 10.74 -0.32 -1.67
N PRO A 126 9.74 -0.66 -2.48
CA PRO A 126 8.34 -0.52 -2.08
C PRO A 126 8.10 -1.36 -0.82
N PHE A 127 7.31 -0.83 0.11
CA PHE A 127 6.93 -1.58 1.30
C PHE A 127 5.98 -2.71 0.91
N GLN A 128 5.03 -2.43 0.03
CA GLN A 128 4.08 -3.42 -0.46
C GLN A 128 4.18 -3.59 -1.97
N VAL A 129 4.23 -4.84 -2.40
CA VAL A 129 3.95 -5.23 -3.78
C VAL A 129 2.61 -5.97 -3.79
N VAL A 130 1.64 -5.46 -4.55
CA VAL A 130 0.44 -6.24 -4.85
C VAL A 130 0.69 -7.03 -6.12
N TRP A 131 0.72 -8.36 -5.99
CA TRP A 131 0.97 -9.24 -7.11
C TRP A 131 -0.34 -9.83 -7.59
N ASN A 132 -0.80 -9.38 -8.75
CA ASN A 132 -1.82 -10.08 -9.49
C ASN A 132 -1.25 -11.42 -9.99
N ILE A 133 -1.43 -12.52 -9.24
CA ILE A 133 -0.67 -13.77 -9.46
C ILE A 133 -1.23 -14.63 -10.60
N THR A 134 -2.46 -14.34 -11.03
CA THR A 134 -3.18 -14.99 -12.13
C THR A 134 -4.21 -14.05 -12.74
N LYS A 135 -4.62 -14.26 -13.99
CA LYS A 135 -5.86 -13.67 -14.55
C LYS A 135 -7.10 -14.52 -14.27
N SER A 136 -6.92 -15.76 -13.80
CA SER A 136 -8.01 -16.69 -13.53
C SER A 136 -8.90 -16.19 -12.39
N CYS A 137 -10.21 -16.09 -12.62
CA CYS A 137 -11.18 -15.71 -11.60
C CYS A 137 -12.46 -16.55 -11.72
N ASN A 138 -13.08 -16.83 -10.57
CA ASN A 138 -14.37 -17.51 -10.47
C ASN A 138 -15.57 -16.53 -10.41
N MET A 139 -15.34 -15.24 -10.68
CA MET A 139 -16.33 -14.17 -10.72
C MET A 139 -16.14 -13.29 -11.97
N ASN A 140 -17.13 -12.44 -12.27
CA ASN A 140 -17.14 -11.52 -13.41
C ASN A 140 -17.60 -10.11 -12.97
N CYS A 141 -16.99 -9.60 -11.90
CA CYS A 141 -17.36 -8.34 -11.26
C CYS A 141 -17.41 -7.16 -12.25
N ALA A 142 -18.43 -6.30 -12.12
CA ALA A 142 -18.65 -5.16 -13.00
C ALA A 142 -17.51 -4.12 -12.93
N HIS A 143 -16.85 -3.99 -11.78
CA HIS A 143 -15.78 -3.00 -11.54
C HIS A 143 -14.37 -3.58 -11.62
N CYS A 144 -14.21 -4.83 -12.08
CA CYS A 144 -12.93 -5.54 -12.02
C CYS A 144 -11.81 -4.75 -12.72
N TYR A 145 -10.88 -4.19 -11.93
CA TYR A 145 -9.75 -3.41 -12.44
C TYR A 145 -8.83 -4.27 -13.32
N GLU A 146 -8.76 -5.56 -13.03
CA GLU A 146 -7.86 -6.53 -13.65
C GLU A 146 -8.39 -7.07 -14.99
N ASN A 147 -9.69 -6.87 -15.26
CA ASN A 147 -10.44 -7.57 -16.31
C ASN A 147 -10.19 -9.09 -16.27
N ALA A 148 -10.30 -9.65 -15.07
CA ALA A 148 -10.02 -11.06 -14.82
C ALA A 148 -11.11 -11.98 -15.36
N GLY A 149 -10.72 -13.23 -15.64
CA GLY A 149 -11.62 -14.26 -16.15
C GLY A 149 -10.87 -15.55 -16.41
N LYS A 150 -10.52 -15.79 -17.68
CA LYS A 150 -9.71 -16.96 -18.04
C LYS A 150 -8.25 -16.73 -17.65
N LYS A 151 -7.58 -17.80 -17.21
CA LYS A 151 -6.12 -17.83 -17.04
C LYS A 151 -5.41 -17.32 -18.30
N ALA A 152 -4.41 -16.46 -18.14
CA ALA A 152 -3.57 -16.02 -19.25
C ALA A 152 -2.56 -17.12 -19.64
N ASP A 153 -2.12 -17.09 -20.89
CA ASP A 153 -1.21 -18.13 -21.44
C ASP A 153 0.25 -17.90 -21.02
N ASP A 154 0.61 -16.65 -20.71
CA ASP A 154 1.96 -16.20 -20.33
C ASP A 154 2.17 -16.09 -18.81
N GLU A 155 1.26 -16.63 -18.00
CA GLU A 155 1.42 -16.61 -16.54
C GLU A 155 2.67 -17.38 -16.08
N LEU A 156 3.41 -16.78 -15.15
CA LEU A 156 4.60 -17.37 -14.56
C LEU A 156 4.30 -18.73 -13.89
N ASN A 157 5.23 -19.66 -14.08
CA ASN A 157 5.24 -20.94 -13.41
C ASN A 157 5.81 -20.83 -11.98
N SER A 158 5.70 -21.89 -11.19
CA SER A 158 6.12 -21.85 -9.77
C SER A 158 7.61 -21.55 -9.56
N GLU A 159 8.49 -21.95 -10.47
CA GLU A 159 9.93 -21.67 -10.37
C GLU A 159 10.21 -20.19 -10.65
N GLN A 160 9.61 -19.64 -11.71
CA GLN A 160 9.68 -18.23 -12.02
C GLN A 160 9.10 -17.37 -10.89
N ILE A 161 7.97 -17.78 -10.30
CA ILE A 161 7.37 -17.08 -9.17
C ILE A 161 8.35 -17.03 -8.00
N LYS A 162 8.99 -18.16 -7.67
CA LYS A 162 9.99 -18.22 -6.60
C LYS A 162 11.17 -17.29 -6.87
N GLN A 163 11.67 -17.24 -8.11
CA GLN A 163 12.74 -16.30 -8.50
C GLN A 163 12.33 -14.84 -8.27
N CYS A 164 11.11 -14.46 -8.64
CA CYS A 164 10.59 -13.11 -8.37
C CYS A 164 10.54 -12.81 -6.87
N LEU A 165 10.04 -13.75 -6.06
CA LEU A 165 9.97 -13.59 -4.60
C LEU A 165 11.36 -13.40 -3.98
N GLU A 166 12.37 -14.15 -4.45
CA GLU A 166 13.75 -13.98 -4.03
C GLU A 166 14.31 -12.60 -4.42
N THR A 167 14.01 -12.11 -5.64
CA THR A 167 14.37 -10.75 -6.08
C THR A 167 13.75 -9.69 -5.16
N LEU A 168 12.44 -9.76 -4.93
CA LEU A 168 11.73 -8.80 -4.06
C LEU A 168 12.27 -8.82 -2.63
N SER A 169 12.53 -10.02 -2.07
CA SER A 169 13.11 -10.15 -0.73
C SER A 169 14.49 -9.50 -0.62
N ARG A 170 15.35 -9.72 -1.62
CA ARG A 170 16.71 -9.15 -1.68
C ARG A 170 16.71 -7.63 -1.79
N SER A 171 15.76 -7.08 -2.54
CA SER A 171 15.62 -5.64 -2.71
C SER A 171 15.09 -4.92 -1.47
N GLY A 172 14.49 -5.66 -0.52
CA GLY A 172 14.00 -5.12 0.75
C GLY A 172 12.50 -4.86 0.78
N VAL A 173 11.71 -5.53 -0.06
CA VAL A 173 10.24 -5.49 0.00
C VAL A 173 9.77 -6.10 1.31
N THR A 174 8.83 -5.44 1.98
CA THR A 174 8.40 -5.80 3.34
C THR A 174 7.13 -6.61 3.37
N SER A 175 6.25 -6.45 2.39
CA SER A 175 4.98 -7.17 2.26
C SER A 175 4.66 -7.50 0.81
N ILE A 176 4.09 -8.68 0.60
CA ILE A 176 3.50 -9.08 -0.68
C ILE A 176 2.04 -9.43 -0.43
N ALA A 177 1.15 -8.75 -1.16
CA ALA A 177 -0.27 -9.06 -1.17
C ALA A 177 -0.61 -9.78 -2.47
N PHE A 178 -0.91 -11.08 -2.39
CA PHE A 178 -1.41 -11.82 -3.53
C PHE A 178 -2.82 -11.37 -3.88
N SER A 179 -3.02 -10.99 -5.14
CA SER A 179 -4.28 -10.54 -5.76
C SER A 179 -4.35 -11.15 -7.17
N GLY A 180 -5.13 -10.54 -8.07
CA GLY A 180 -5.14 -10.87 -9.50
C GLY A 180 -5.97 -12.07 -9.82
N GLY A 181 -6.91 -11.86 -10.76
CA GLY A 181 -8.13 -12.63 -10.77
C GLY A 181 -8.57 -12.94 -9.36
N GLU A 182 -8.69 -14.23 -9.05
CA GLU A 182 -8.84 -14.71 -7.70
C GLU A 182 -7.64 -15.61 -7.33
N PRO A 183 -6.80 -15.23 -6.34
CA PRO A 183 -5.63 -15.99 -5.93
C PRO A 183 -5.94 -17.44 -5.55
N THR A 184 -7.11 -17.71 -4.97
CA THR A 184 -7.51 -19.08 -4.61
C THR A 184 -7.69 -20.00 -5.81
N THR A 185 -7.74 -19.47 -7.03
CA THR A 185 -7.75 -20.25 -8.27
C THR A 185 -6.34 -20.57 -8.81
N LYS A 186 -5.28 -19.90 -8.32
CA LYS A 186 -3.90 -20.19 -8.73
C LYS A 186 -3.44 -21.53 -8.13
N PRO A 187 -2.98 -22.47 -8.95
CA PRO A 187 -2.38 -23.70 -8.45
C PRO A 187 -1.21 -23.41 -7.51
N ASN A 188 -1.13 -24.14 -6.40
CA ASN A 188 -0.06 -24.02 -5.40
C ASN A 188 0.06 -22.65 -4.70
N ILE A 189 -0.95 -21.78 -4.73
CA ILE A 189 -0.92 -20.46 -4.06
C ILE A 189 -0.48 -20.54 -2.59
N ARG A 190 -0.91 -21.56 -1.85
CA ARG A 190 -0.51 -21.79 -0.45
C ARG A 190 0.99 -22.03 -0.28
N ASN A 191 1.65 -22.68 -1.24
CA ASN A 191 3.10 -22.82 -1.22
C ASN A 191 3.78 -21.46 -1.43
N HIS A 192 3.24 -20.61 -2.30
CA HIS A 192 3.77 -19.26 -2.52
C HIS A 192 3.57 -18.33 -1.32
N ILE A 193 2.44 -18.46 -0.60
CA ILE A 193 2.25 -17.80 0.71
C ILE A 193 3.35 -18.25 1.69
N LYS A 194 3.63 -19.55 1.75
CA LYS A 194 4.71 -20.07 2.56
C LYS A 194 6.09 -19.56 2.13
N ASP A 195 6.37 -19.50 0.83
CA ASP A 195 7.62 -18.96 0.29
C ASP A 195 7.82 -17.50 0.73
N VAL A 196 6.77 -16.67 0.67
CA VAL A 196 6.79 -15.27 1.14
C VAL A 196 7.12 -15.19 2.64
N ALA A 197 6.44 -16.00 3.46
CA ALA A 197 6.68 -16.06 4.91
C ALA A 197 8.12 -16.50 5.24
N ASP A 198 8.62 -17.56 4.58
CA ASP A 198 9.97 -18.10 4.78
C ASP A 198 11.06 -17.12 4.35
N LEU A 199 10.77 -16.23 3.40
CA LEU A 199 11.66 -15.14 2.96
C LEU A 199 11.63 -13.91 3.90
N GLY A 200 10.88 -13.97 5.00
CA GLY A 200 10.72 -12.87 5.95
C GLY A 200 9.99 -11.67 5.36
N ILE A 201 9.12 -11.88 4.38
CA ILE A 201 8.20 -10.88 3.82
C ILE A 201 6.81 -11.12 4.41
N TYR A 202 6.07 -10.06 4.75
CA TYR A 202 4.73 -10.16 5.36
C TYR A 202 3.71 -10.66 4.31
N PRO A 203 3.15 -11.87 4.47
CA PRO A 203 2.26 -12.48 3.51
C PRO A 203 0.82 -11.99 3.69
N ALA A 204 0.32 -11.30 2.68
CA ALA A 204 -1.03 -10.79 2.59
C ALA A 204 -1.77 -11.39 1.38
N MET A 205 -3.09 -11.36 1.39
CA MET A 205 -3.91 -11.80 0.27
C MET A 205 -5.21 -11.00 0.16
N ALA A 206 -5.54 -10.54 -1.04
CA ALA A 206 -6.86 -10.00 -1.39
C ALA A 206 -7.67 -11.08 -2.12
N THR A 207 -8.89 -11.35 -1.64
CA THR A 207 -9.74 -12.44 -2.15
C THR A 207 -11.20 -12.02 -2.17
N ASN A 208 -11.98 -12.63 -3.07
CA ASN A 208 -13.43 -12.54 -3.04
C ASN A 208 -14.08 -13.39 -1.93
N GLY A 209 -13.30 -14.21 -1.21
CA GLY A 209 -13.75 -14.99 -0.06
C GLY A 209 -14.57 -16.24 -0.42
N TYR A 210 -14.95 -16.43 -1.68
CA TYR A 210 -15.93 -17.44 -2.09
C TYR A 210 -15.54 -18.86 -1.65
N SER A 211 -14.32 -19.29 -2.01
CA SER A 211 -13.77 -20.59 -1.63
C SER A 211 -13.45 -20.70 -0.14
N LEU A 212 -13.07 -19.58 0.49
CA LEU A 212 -12.59 -19.51 1.88
C LEU A 212 -13.73 -19.44 2.91
N SER A 213 -14.98 -19.36 2.45
CA SER A 213 -16.16 -19.70 3.25
C SER A 213 -16.11 -21.13 3.82
N ASN A 214 -15.31 -22.03 3.21
CA ASN A 214 -15.01 -23.33 3.77
C ASN A 214 -13.92 -23.24 4.86
N LYS A 215 -14.31 -23.44 6.13
CA LYS A 215 -13.40 -23.33 7.28
C LYS A 215 -12.13 -24.18 7.15
N LYS A 216 -12.24 -25.46 6.74
CA LYS A 216 -11.06 -26.34 6.56
C LYS A 216 -10.10 -25.85 5.47
N LEU A 217 -10.60 -25.10 4.48
CA LEU A 217 -9.73 -24.48 3.48
C LEU A 217 -9.09 -23.22 4.06
N CYS A 218 -9.86 -22.36 4.73
CA CYS A 218 -9.38 -21.19 5.46
C CYS A 218 -8.21 -21.53 6.39
N ASP A 219 -8.35 -22.54 7.25
CA ASP A 219 -7.33 -22.98 8.20
C ASP A 219 -6.01 -23.32 7.49
N LYS A 220 -6.09 -23.97 6.32
CA LYS A 220 -4.90 -24.30 5.53
C LYS A 220 -4.17 -23.09 4.97
N TYR A 221 -4.83 -21.95 4.76
CA TYR A 221 -4.18 -20.71 4.34
C TYR A 221 -3.44 -20.07 5.53
N VAL A 222 -4.05 -20.09 6.71
CA VAL A 222 -3.41 -19.66 7.96
C VAL A 222 -2.19 -20.53 8.27
N ASP A 223 -2.32 -21.86 8.19
CA ASP A 223 -1.22 -22.83 8.37
C ASP A 223 -0.07 -22.63 7.37
N SER A 224 -0.35 -22.02 6.20
CA SER A 224 0.66 -21.72 5.19
C SER A 224 1.45 -20.45 5.51
N GLY A 225 1.09 -19.75 6.59
CA GLY A 225 1.73 -18.54 7.07
C GLY A 225 1.03 -17.25 6.68
N LEU A 226 -0.18 -17.27 6.11
CA LEU A 226 -0.93 -16.05 5.79
C LEU A 226 -1.20 -15.23 7.06
N GLN A 227 -0.89 -13.93 7.04
CA GLN A 227 -1.04 -13.06 8.22
C GLN A 227 -2.06 -11.93 8.03
N PHE A 228 -2.38 -11.59 6.79
CA PHE A 228 -3.39 -10.58 6.47
C PHE A 228 -4.29 -11.04 5.33
N VAL A 229 -5.59 -10.87 5.50
CA VAL A 229 -6.57 -11.13 4.45
C VAL A 229 -7.47 -9.92 4.25
N GLN A 230 -7.60 -9.51 2.99
CA GLN A 230 -8.59 -8.55 2.55
C GLN A 230 -9.73 -9.29 1.84
N ILE A 231 -10.94 -9.17 2.36
CA ILE A 231 -12.13 -9.82 1.82
C ILE A 231 -13.09 -8.78 1.27
N SER A 232 -13.46 -8.98 0.01
CA SER A 232 -14.38 -8.12 -0.72
C SER A 232 -15.83 -8.20 -0.21
N LEU A 233 -16.41 -7.06 0.18
CA LEU A 233 -17.83 -6.91 0.53
C LEU A 233 -18.37 -5.55 0.05
N ASP A 234 -19.00 -5.51 -1.13
CA ASP A 234 -19.46 -4.24 -1.74
C ASP A 234 -20.91 -3.83 -1.45
N GLY A 235 -21.65 -4.59 -0.66
CA GLY A 235 -23.05 -4.32 -0.39
C GLY A 235 -23.49 -4.96 0.91
N LEU A 236 -24.33 -4.26 1.66
CA LEU A 236 -24.91 -4.75 2.90
C LEU A 236 -26.02 -5.78 2.60
N ASN A 237 -26.70 -5.60 1.46
CA ASN A 237 -27.69 -6.52 0.92
C ASN A 237 -27.02 -7.53 -0.03
N PRO A 238 -27.31 -8.85 0.10
CA PRO A 238 -26.93 -9.86 -0.88
C PRO A 238 -27.19 -9.46 -2.33
N GLU A 239 -28.36 -8.88 -2.65
CA GLU A 239 -28.69 -8.49 -4.02
C GLU A 239 -27.74 -7.41 -4.57
N THR A 240 -27.41 -6.39 -3.76
CA THR A 240 -26.47 -5.33 -4.15
C THR A 240 -25.09 -5.91 -4.43
N HIS A 241 -24.60 -6.77 -3.54
CA HIS A 241 -23.27 -7.36 -3.63
C HIS A 241 -23.16 -8.37 -4.78
N ASP A 242 -24.07 -9.34 -4.84
CA ASP A 242 -24.05 -10.44 -5.79
C ASP A 242 -24.18 -9.93 -7.22
N LYS A 243 -25.05 -8.95 -7.46
CA LYS A 243 -25.18 -8.32 -8.79
C LYS A 243 -23.90 -7.59 -9.20
N PHE A 244 -23.23 -6.92 -8.27
CA PHE A 244 -22.00 -6.17 -8.56
C PHE A 244 -20.79 -7.11 -8.77
N ARG A 245 -20.79 -8.28 -8.12
CA ARG A 245 -19.78 -9.34 -8.24
C ARG A 245 -20.08 -10.37 -9.32
N GLY A 246 -21.32 -10.40 -9.80
CA GLY A 246 -21.83 -11.23 -10.89
C GLY A 246 -22.03 -12.72 -10.55
N ILE A 247 -22.10 -13.06 -9.26
CA ILE A 247 -22.31 -14.44 -8.78
C ILE A 247 -23.33 -14.43 -7.64
N ASP A 248 -24.38 -15.24 -7.78
CA ASP A 248 -25.37 -15.47 -6.72
C ASP A 248 -24.74 -16.20 -5.53
N GLY A 249 -25.09 -15.77 -4.32
CA GLY A 249 -24.57 -16.32 -3.07
C GLY A 249 -23.16 -15.83 -2.72
N ALA A 250 -22.61 -14.86 -3.45
CA ALA A 250 -21.26 -14.34 -3.19
C ALA A 250 -21.20 -13.62 -1.84
N TRP A 251 -22.26 -12.89 -1.47
CA TRP A 251 -22.36 -12.18 -0.21
C TRP A 251 -22.27 -13.11 1.00
N GLU A 252 -23.08 -14.19 1.04
CA GLU A 252 -23.06 -15.13 2.16
C GLU A 252 -21.69 -15.79 2.30
N ARG A 253 -21.03 -16.07 1.18
CA ARG A 253 -19.71 -16.67 1.14
C ARG A 253 -18.64 -15.71 1.64
N ALA A 254 -18.67 -14.46 1.22
CA ALA A 254 -17.77 -13.42 1.70
C ALA A 254 -17.93 -13.20 3.22
N VAL A 255 -19.17 -13.06 3.70
CA VAL A 255 -19.47 -12.91 5.14
C VAL A 255 -19.00 -14.12 5.93
N GLN A 256 -19.21 -15.34 5.43
CA GLN A 256 -18.72 -16.54 6.11
C GLN A 256 -17.19 -16.61 6.12
N ALA A 257 -16.52 -16.21 5.03
CA ALA A 257 -15.06 -16.15 4.99
C ALA A 257 -14.51 -15.14 6.00
N ILE A 258 -15.13 -13.95 6.13
CA ILE A 258 -14.77 -12.96 7.15
C ILE A 258 -14.83 -13.58 8.54
N LYS A 259 -15.95 -14.23 8.88
CA LYS A 259 -16.10 -14.91 10.18
C LYS A 259 -15.04 -15.99 10.40
N ASN A 260 -14.78 -16.82 9.39
CA ASN A 260 -13.78 -17.89 9.49
C ASN A 260 -12.38 -17.37 9.82
N PHE A 261 -12.00 -16.20 9.28
CA PHE A 261 -10.69 -15.59 9.52
C PHE A 261 -10.66 -14.72 10.78
N VAL A 262 -11.77 -14.11 11.19
CA VAL A 262 -11.87 -13.41 12.49
C VAL A 262 -11.76 -14.39 13.67
N GLU A 263 -12.19 -15.63 13.48
CA GLU A 263 -11.96 -16.72 14.44
C GLU A 263 -10.48 -17.14 14.54
N GLU A 264 -9.64 -16.72 13.59
CA GLU A 264 -8.20 -16.99 13.54
C GLU A 264 -7.40 -15.78 14.02
N ASP A 265 -6.17 -16.00 14.48
CA ASP A 265 -5.27 -14.93 14.94
C ASP A 265 -4.55 -14.27 13.74
N ILE A 266 -5.32 -13.79 12.76
CA ILE A 266 -4.80 -13.06 11.60
C ILE A 266 -5.53 -11.75 11.39
N PHE A 267 -4.87 -10.82 10.70
CA PHE A 267 -5.42 -9.51 10.44
C PHE A 267 -6.47 -9.56 9.32
N VAL A 268 -7.68 -9.07 9.60
CA VAL A 268 -8.82 -9.10 8.66
C VAL A 268 -9.22 -7.69 8.24
N GLU A 269 -9.07 -7.40 6.96
CA GLU A 269 -9.63 -6.23 6.30
C GLU A 269 -10.88 -6.64 5.48
N VAL A 270 -11.95 -5.87 5.60
CA VAL A 270 -13.05 -5.90 4.65
C VAL A 270 -12.88 -4.73 3.68
N SER A 271 -12.96 -4.98 2.38
CA SER A 271 -12.87 -3.94 1.37
C SER A 271 -14.17 -3.74 0.60
N THR A 272 -14.54 -2.48 0.43
CA THR A 272 -15.77 -2.05 -0.26
C THR A 272 -15.41 -1.05 -1.34
N THR A 273 -15.61 -1.39 -2.61
CA THR A 273 -15.53 -0.43 -3.72
C THR A 273 -16.75 0.47 -3.70
N VAL A 274 -16.56 1.74 -3.36
CA VAL A 274 -17.69 2.67 -3.21
C VAL A 274 -18.09 3.24 -4.57
N THR A 275 -19.38 3.10 -4.88
CA THR A 275 -20.02 3.56 -6.11
C THR A 275 -21.30 4.33 -5.79
N GLN A 276 -21.94 4.90 -6.82
CA GLN A 276 -23.26 5.53 -6.66
C GLN A 276 -24.35 4.57 -6.16
N HIS A 277 -24.17 3.25 -6.32
CA HIS A 277 -25.17 2.26 -5.91
C HIS A 277 -25.12 1.92 -4.42
N ASN A 278 -23.93 1.89 -3.81
CA ASN A 278 -23.77 1.44 -2.43
C ASN A 278 -23.37 2.56 -1.45
N ILE A 279 -23.12 3.78 -1.93
CA ILE A 279 -22.66 4.87 -1.06
C ILE A 279 -23.60 5.17 0.11
N ASP A 280 -24.90 5.02 -0.09
CA ASP A 280 -25.91 5.28 0.94
C ASP A 280 -25.94 4.15 2.00
N GLU A 281 -25.37 2.97 1.69
CA GLU A 281 -25.24 1.84 2.62
C GLU A 281 -24.02 1.97 3.54
N ILE A 282 -23.04 2.82 3.21
CA ILE A 282 -21.73 2.90 3.90
C ILE A 282 -21.83 3.11 5.42
N PRO A 283 -22.68 4.02 5.95
CA PRO A 283 -22.80 4.18 7.40
C PRO A 283 -23.24 2.89 8.11
N SER A 284 -24.15 2.13 7.49
CA SER A 284 -24.62 0.85 8.04
C SER A 284 -23.59 -0.27 7.83
N MET A 285 -22.88 -0.27 6.68
CA MET A 285 -21.77 -1.18 6.41
C MET A 285 -20.68 -1.08 7.47
N ILE A 286 -20.31 0.13 7.88
CA ILE A 286 -19.30 0.35 8.93
C ILE A 286 -19.71 -0.38 10.22
N ASN A 287 -20.97 -0.27 10.64
CA ASN A 287 -21.44 -0.94 11.85
C ASN A 287 -21.46 -2.46 11.68
N PHE A 288 -21.94 -2.95 10.52
CA PHE A 288 -21.99 -4.37 10.23
C PHE A 288 -20.61 -5.03 10.23
N VAL A 289 -19.63 -4.42 9.55
CA VAL A 289 -18.26 -4.95 9.51
C VAL A 289 -17.61 -4.94 10.89
N ARG A 290 -17.91 -3.92 11.72
CA ARG A 290 -17.48 -3.88 13.12
C ARG A 290 -18.08 -5.03 13.94
N GLU A 291 -19.37 -5.34 13.76
CA GLU A 291 -20.03 -6.47 14.41
C GLU A 291 -19.48 -7.83 13.96
N LEU A 292 -18.95 -7.92 12.74
CA LEU A 292 -18.26 -9.12 12.26
C LEU A 292 -16.88 -9.32 12.92
N GLY A 293 -16.34 -8.31 13.62
CA GLY A 293 -15.04 -8.39 14.28
C GLY A 293 -13.84 -8.17 13.34
N ALA A 294 -14.06 -7.56 12.17
CA ALA A 294 -12.94 -7.19 11.29
C ALA A 294 -12.09 -6.08 11.92
N HIS A 295 -10.81 -6.06 11.57
CA HIS A 295 -9.86 -5.09 12.09
C HIS A 295 -9.92 -3.79 11.29
N TRP A 296 -10.02 -3.89 9.96
CA TRP A 296 -10.13 -2.75 9.05
C TRP A 296 -11.36 -2.85 8.14
N LEU A 297 -11.98 -1.69 7.88
CA LEU A 297 -12.84 -1.48 6.72
C LEU A 297 -12.16 -0.50 5.78
N MET A 298 -11.79 -0.95 4.59
CA MET A 298 -11.18 -0.12 3.56
C MET A 298 -12.20 0.31 2.51
N LEU A 299 -12.49 1.60 2.46
CA LEU A 299 -13.32 2.20 1.43
C LEU A 299 -12.48 2.45 0.17
N TYR A 300 -12.61 1.57 -0.82
CA TYR A 300 -11.91 1.69 -2.08
C TYR A 300 -12.55 2.77 -2.95
N ASN A 301 -11.71 3.63 -3.55
CA ASN A 301 -12.18 4.45 -4.67
C ASN A 301 -12.45 3.54 -5.85
N PHE A 302 -13.61 3.74 -6.44
CA PHE A 302 -13.82 3.33 -7.80
C PHE A 302 -12.89 4.12 -8.74
N ILE A 303 -12.10 3.39 -9.53
CA ILE A 303 -11.25 3.93 -10.60
C ILE A 303 -11.71 3.18 -11.87
N PRO A 304 -12.14 3.88 -12.93
CA PRO A 304 -12.72 3.23 -14.10
C PRO A 304 -11.62 2.63 -14.99
N THR A 305 -11.00 1.55 -14.54
CA THR A 305 -10.04 0.75 -15.32
C THR A 305 -10.56 -0.68 -15.45
N GLY A 306 -10.06 -1.45 -16.41
CA GLY A 306 -10.59 -2.77 -16.74
C GLY A 306 -12.10 -2.71 -17.03
N ASN A 307 -12.87 -3.61 -16.42
CA ASN A 307 -14.34 -3.63 -16.56
C ASN A 307 -15.01 -2.35 -16.02
N GLY A 308 -14.36 -1.64 -15.09
CA GLY A 308 -14.84 -0.39 -14.53
C GLY A 308 -15.01 0.73 -15.56
N LEU A 309 -14.34 0.66 -16.72
CA LEU A 309 -14.56 1.60 -17.83
C LEU A 309 -16.02 1.59 -18.29
N ASN A 310 -16.63 0.40 -18.35
CA ASN A 310 -18.00 0.18 -18.85
C ASN A 310 -19.09 0.71 -17.91
N ILE A 311 -18.72 1.02 -16.67
CA ILE A 311 -19.63 1.52 -15.63
C ILE A 311 -19.08 2.80 -15.00
N SER A 312 -18.36 3.61 -15.79
CA SER A 312 -17.71 4.83 -15.30
C SER A 312 -18.68 5.86 -14.73
N GLU A 313 -19.96 5.80 -15.12
CA GLU A 313 -21.08 6.56 -14.54
C GLU A 313 -21.39 6.19 -13.09
N MET A 314 -20.95 5.03 -12.62
CA MET A 314 -21.10 4.60 -11.22
C MET A 314 -20.11 5.27 -10.27
N ASP A 315 -19.09 5.98 -10.75
CA ASP A 315 -18.20 6.74 -9.85
C ASP A 315 -18.96 7.88 -9.17
N ILE A 316 -18.61 8.13 -7.91
CA ILE A 316 -19.27 9.13 -7.05
C ILE A 316 -18.74 10.53 -7.32
N SER A 317 -19.60 11.54 -7.16
CA SER A 317 -19.19 12.93 -7.32
C SER A 317 -18.14 13.35 -6.26
N PRO A 318 -17.32 14.37 -6.54
CA PRO A 318 -16.36 14.89 -5.58
C PRO A 318 -16.98 15.26 -4.23
N GLN A 319 -18.17 15.86 -4.24
CA GLN A 319 -18.91 16.20 -3.02
C GLN A 319 -19.34 14.96 -2.23
N LYS A 320 -19.85 13.92 -2.90
CA LYS A 320 -20.24 12.66 -2.25
C LYS A 320 -19.02 11.98 -1.61
N ARG A 321 -17.89 11.96 -2.33
CA ARG A 321 -16.63 11.41 -1.81
C ARG A 321 -16.12 12.17 -0.60
N PHE A 322 -16.13 13.51 -0.63
CA PHE A 322 -15.75 14.32 0.53
C PHE A 322 -16.60 13.99 1.77
N ASN A 323 -17.91 13.86 1.60
CA ASN A 323 -18.83 13.51 2.69
C ASN A 323 -18.61 12.09 3.23
N MET A 324 -18.35 11.12 2.34
CA MET A 324 -18.00 9.75 2.71
C MET A 324 -16.71 9.71 3.52
N LEU A 325 -15.65 10.41 3.09
CA LEU A 325 -14.37 10.48 3.81
C LEU A 325 -14.52 11.15 5.18
N LYS A 326 -15.36 12.17 5.29
CA LYS A 326 -15.71 12.77 6.58
C LYS A 326 -16.42 11.77 7.50
N THR A 327 -17.29 10.93 6.95
CA THR A 327 -17.95 9.86 7.70
C THR A 327 -16.92 8.85 8.20
N ALA A 328 -16.05 8.36 7.32
CA ALA A 328 -14.95 7.47 7.68
C ALA A 328 -14.10 8.05 8.82
N TYR A 329 -13.68 9.32 8.72
CA TYR A 329 -12.89 9.98 9.77
C TYR A 329 -13.60 9.96 11.13
N ASN A 330 -14.89 10.29 11.15
CA ASN A 330 -15.67 10.35 12.39
C ASN A 330 -15.89 8.96 13.01
N GLU A 331 -15.99 7.92 12.18
CA GLU A 331 -16.19 6.53 12.60
C GLU A 331 -14.89 5.81 12.99
N ASN A 332 -13.75 6.26 12.48
CA ASN A 332 -12.44 5.63 12.68
C ASN A 332 -11.98 5.59 14.15
N PHE A 333 -12.57 6.43 15.01
CA PHE A 333 -12.27 6.51 16.45
C PHE A 333 -13.33 5.85 17.33
N LYS A 334 -14.15 4.96 16.75
CA LYS A 334 -15.23 4.25 17.46
C LYS A 334 -14.92 2.75 17.52
N GLY A 335 -14.48 2.31 18.69
CA GLY A 335 -14.05 0.92 18.91
C GLY A 335 -12.68 0.65 18.29
N ASP A 336 -12.33 -0.63 18.19
CA ASP A 336 -10.98 -1.05 17.78
C ASP A 336 -10.81 -1.13 16.25
N MET A 337 -11.91 -1.19 15.50
CA MET A 337 -11.87 -1.27 14.04
C MET A 337 -11.55 0.09 13.41
N GLN A 338 -10.56 0.13 12.51
CA GLN A 338 -10.25 1.34 11.74
C GLN A 338 -11.10 1.42 10.45
N VAL A 339 -11.49 2.63 10.09
CA VAL A 339 -12.19 2.94 8.82
C VAL A 339 -11.23 3.74 7.93
N LEU A 340 -10.71 3.04 6.92
CA LEU A 340 -9.68 3.49 6.01
C LEU A 340 -10.27 3.81 4.64
N SER A 341 -9.47 4.43 3.77
CA SER A 341 -9.89 4.69 2.39
C SER A 341 -8.69 4.79 1.48
N THR A 342 -8.76 4.17 0.31
CA THR A 342 -7.68 4.27 -0.69
C THR A 342 -7.57 5.66 -1.34
N ALA A 343 -8.43 6.61 -0.94
CA ALA A 343 -8.46 7.97 -1.49
C ALA A 343 -7.36 8.81 -0.85
N PRO A 344 -6.39 9.34 -1.62
CA PRO A 344 -5.38 10.24 -1.05
C PRO A 344 -6.00 11.48 -0.40
N GLN A 345 -7.21 11.87 -0.81
CA GLN A 345 -7.99 12.95 -0.20
C GLN A 345 -8.30 12.72 1.28
N TYR A 346 -8.27 11.47 1.77
CA TYR A 346 -8.63 11.17 3.15
C TYR A 346 -7.76 11.93 4.14
N ALA A 347 -6.45 12.02 3.88
CA ALA A 347 -5.52 12.79 4.70
C ALA A 347 -5.89 14.29 4.74
N SER A 348 -6.19 14.90 3.58
CA SER A 348 -6.61 16.31 3.54
C SER A 348 -7.97 16.57 4.19
N VAL A 349 -8.90 15.60 4.11
CA VAL A 349 -10.19 15.69 4.82
C VAL A 349 -9.96 15.59 6.33
N ALA A 350 -9.14 14.65 6.78
CA ALA A 350 -8.79 14.49 8.19
C ALA A 350 -8.14 15.77 8.75
N GLU A 351 -7.16 16.34 8.04
CA GLU A 351 -6.52 17.60 8.42
C GLU A 351 -7.52 18.75 8.55
N SER A 352 -8.49 18.86 7.62
CA SER A 352 -9.55 19.89 7.70
C SER A 352 -10.48 19.73 8.92
N LEU A 353 -10.53 18.54 9.52
CA LEU A 353 -11.39 18.19 10.65
C LEU A 353 -10.64 18.16 11.99
N GLN A 354 -9.30 18.07 11.98
CA GLN A 354 -8.44 18.01 13.17
C GLN A 354 -8.57 19.22 14.10
N ASN A 355 -9.09 20.35 13.62
CA ASN A 355 -9.50 21.47 14.49
C ASN A 355 -10.57 21.07 15.54
N MET A 356 -11.12 19.84 15.49
CA MET A 356 -12.11 19.32 16.44
C MET A 356 -11.64 18.10 17.28
N LYS A 357 -10.53 17.43 16.95
CA LYS A 357 -10.00 16.24 17.70
C LYS A 357 -8.49 16.08 17.51
N SER A 358 -7.79 15.62 18.55
CA SER A 358 -6.32 15.44 18.59
C SER A 358 -5.76 14.23 17.83
N SER A 359 -6.55 13.55 16.98
CA SER A 359 -6.17 12.30 16.33
C SER A 359 -5.97 12.46 14.81
N ILE A 360 -4.91 11.83 14.28
CA ILE A 360 -4.33 12.15 12.96
C ILE A 360 -4.35 10.92 12.05
N ILE A 361 -4.58 11.17 10.76
CA ILE A 361 -4.50 10.19 9.69
C ILE A 361 -3.32 10.60 8.79
N PRO A 362 -2.09 10.13 9.08
CA PRO A 362 -0.88 10.54 8.36
C PRO A 362 -0.81 9.95 6.95
N THR A 363 -1.49 8.82 6.73
CA THR A 363 -1.51 8.05 5.48
C THR A 363 -2.92 7.57 5.22
N HIS A 364 -3.24 7.20 3.97
CA HIS A 364 -4.56 6.69 3.62
C HIS A 364 -4.70 5.17 3.82
N PHE A 365 -3.64 4.50 4.29
CA PHE A 365 -3.57 3.04 4.50
C PHE A 365 -3.30 2.61 5.96
N TYR A 366 -2.98 3.55 6.86
CA TYR A 366 -2.74 3.25 8.27
C TYR A 366 -3.00 4.50 9.13
N ASN A 367 -3.84 4.34 10.16
CA ASN A 367 -4.34 5.43 11.02
C ASN A 367 -3.93 5.24 12.49
N PRO A 368 -2.64 5.30 12.83
CA PRO A 368 -2.21 5.25 14.22
C PRO A 368 -2.72 6.48 14.98
N GLU A 369 -3.27 6.26 16.18
CA GLU A 369 -3.61 7.36 17.08
C GLU A 369 -2.31 7.98 17.60
N TYR A 370 -2.01 9.20 17.14
CA TYR A 370 -0.85 9.94 17.61
C TYR A 370 -1.27 11.03 18.58
N GLU A 371 -0.75 10.95 19.81
CA GLU A 371 -0.84 12.05 20.78
C GLU A 371 0.29 13.08 20.61
N ASN A 372 1.38 12.73 19.90
CA ASN A 372 2.56 13.58 19.78
C ASN A 372 2.51 14.53 18.55
N PRO A 373 2.47 15.86 18.77
CA PRO A 373 2.49 16.88 17.70
C PRO A 373 3.70 16.83 16.76
N GLN A 374 4.79 16.21 17.18
CA GLN A 374 6.01 16.07 16.38
C GLN A 374 5.82 15.04 15.25
N ILE A 375 5.02 14.00 15.48
CA ILE A 375 4.73 12.96 14.48
C ILE A 375 3.88 13.53 13.32
N MET A 376 3.16 14.64 13.53
CA MET A 376 2.39 15.34 12.48
C MET A 376 3.25 15.73 11.28
N GLN A 377 4.49 16.14 11.54
CA GLN A 377 5.41 16.60 10.48
C GLN A 377 5.89 15.45 9.58
N LEU A 378 5.77 14.20 10.03
CA LEU A 378 6.04 13.02 9.20
C LEU A 378 4.95 12.77 8.16
N ALA A 379 3.72 13.29 8.36
CA ALA A 379 2.63 13.10 7.41
C ALA A 379 2.99 13.63 6.01
N GLU A 380 3.72 14.74 5.91
CA GLU A 380 4.16 15.29 4.63
C GLU A 380 5.26 14.46 3.95
N PHE A 381 5.98 13.63 4.72
CA PHE A 381 6.97 12.69 4.20
C PHE A 381 6.30 11.40 3.74
N VAL A 382 5.39 10.83 4.53
CA VAL A 382 4.83 9.49 4.30
C VAL A 382 3.50 9.53 3.51
N GLY A 383 2.77 10.64 3.60
CA GLY A 383 1.46 10.81 3.01
C GLY A 383 1.43 10.88 1.47
N GLY A 384 0.22 11.06 0.97
CA GLY A 384 -0.12 11.14 -0.45
C GLY A 384 -0.18 9.78 -1.15
N CYS A 385 -0.44 9.79 -2.46
CA CYS A 385 -0.46 8.58 -3.28
C CYS A 385 0.85 7.79 -3.13
N GLY A 386 0.73 6.50 -2.78
CA GLY A 386 1.87 5.60 -2.55
C GLY A 386 2.46 5.00 -3.83
N ALA A 387 1.81 5.16 -4.98
CA ALA A 387 2.25 4.61 -6.26
C ALA A 387 3.67 5.07 -6.62
N GLY A 388 4.57 4.11 -6.84
CA GLY A 388 5.98 4.37 -7.11
C GLY A 388 6.79 4.81 -5.89
N ARG A 389 6.23 4.70 -4.67
CA ARG A 389 6.90 5.09 -3.41
C ARG A 389 6.82 4.01 -2.36
N PHE A 390 5.65 3.75 -1.80
CA PHE A 390 5.45 2.68 -0.82
C PHE A 390 4.82 1.45 -1.44
N TYR A 391 4.37 1.58 -2.69
CA TYR A 391 3.48 0.65 -3.35
C TYR A 391 3.87 0.50 -4.83
N MET A 392 3.80 -0.73 -5.32
CA MET A 392 3.79 -1.05 -6.75
C MET A 392 2.99 -2.34 -7.00
N SER A 393 2.72 -2.65 -8.27
CA SER A 393 2.07 -3.88 -8.66
C SER A 393 2.91 -4.73 -9.60
N LEU A 394 2.66 -6.03 -9.55
CA LEU A 394 3.27 -7.05 -10.40
C LEU A 394 2.14 -7.87 -11.05
N GLU A 395 2.26 -8.11 -12.36
CA GLU A 395 1.29 -8.86 -13.15
C GLU A 395 1.61 -10.36 -13.22
N PRO A 396 0.67 -11.21 -13.69
CA PRO A 396 0.86 -12.66 -13.69
C PRO A 396 2.06 -13.13 -14.53
N ASN A 397 2.51 -12.33 -15.48
CA ASN A 397 3.63 -12.58 -16.40
C ASN A 397 4.95 -11.91 -15.96
N GLY A 398 4.95 -11.18 -14.83
CA GLY A 398 6.11 -10.48 -14.29
C GLY A 398 6.21 -9.00 -14.66
N ASP A 399 5.27 -8.44 -15.42
CA ASP A 399 5.27 -7.01 -15.76
C ASP A 399 4.96 -6.15 -14.52
N MET A 400 5.68 -5.04 -14.38
CA MET A 400 5.61 -4.15 -13.22
C MET A 400 4.92 -2.83 -13.57
N TYR A 401 4.05 -2.36 -12.68
CA TYR A 401 3.34 -1.09 -12.81
C TYR A 401 3.38 -0.28 -11.50
N PRO A 402 3.18 1.06 -11.54
CA PRO A 402 3.24 1.88 -10.33
C PRO A 402 2.16 1.56 -9.30
N CYS A 403 1.02 1.02 -9.74
CA CYS A 403 -0.09 0.58 -8.90
C CYS A 403 -1.10 -0.25 -9.72
N VAL A 404 -1.82 -1.18 -9.08
CA VAL A 404 -2.86 -2.04 -9.69
C VAL A 404 -3.98 -1.31 -10.44
N PHE A 405 -4.18 -0.02 -10.17
CA PHE A 405 -5.23 0.77 -10.81
C PHE A 405 -4.76 1.49 -12.08
N PHE A 406 -3.46 1.47 -12.38
CA PHE A 406 -2.99 1.98 -13.66
C PHE A 406 -3.42 1.01 -14.78
N PRO A 407 -3.92 1.52 -15.92
CA PRO A 407 -4.18 0.67 -17.07
C PRO A 407 -2.86 0.09 -17.60
N HIS A 408 -2.95 -1.06 -18.27
CA HIS A 408 -1.79 -1.78 -18.82
C HIS A 408 -1.29 -1.20 -20.14
N ASP A 409 -1.27 0.13 -20.26
CA ASP A 409 -0.69 0.80 -21.41
C ASP A 409 0.85 0.69 -21.38
N GLU A 410 1.47 0.52 -22.54
CA GLU A 410 2.92 0.30 -22.69
C GLU A 410 3.77 1.36 -21.97
N PHE A 411 3.36 2.62 -22.01
CA PHE A 411 4.12 3.72 -21.40
C PHE A 411 4.02 3.76 -19.85
N LEU A 412 3.07 3.04 -19.25
CA LEU A 412 2.92 2.89 -17.79
C LEU A 412 3.69 1.69 -17.27
N ARG A 413 4.07 0.76 -18.15
CA ARG A 413 4.86 -0.40 -17.79
C ARG A 413 6.26 0.04 -17.38
N LEU A 414 6.70 -0.42 -16.21
CA LEU A 414 8.00 -0.09 -15.64
C LEU A 414 9.12 -1.00 -16.15
N GLY A 415 8.78 -2.25 -16.47
CA GLY A 415 9.69 -3.32 -16.89
C GLY A 415 9.10 -4.69 -16.51
N ASN A 416 9.89 -5.75 -16.65
CA ASN A 416 9.54 -7.12 -16.25
C ASN A 416 10.55 -7.66 -15.22
N ILE A 417 10.07 -8.18 -14.09
CA ILE A 417 10.92 -8.58 -12.95
C ILE A 417 11.89 -9.74 -13.24
N LEU A 418 11.63 -10.54 -14.28
CA LEU A 418 12.51 -11.63 -14.69
C LEU A 418 13.58 -11.19 -15.70
N GLU A 419 13.37 -10.07 -16.37
CA GLU A 419 14.21 -9.60 -17.47
C GLU A 419 15.06 -8.40 -17.05
N ASP A 420 14.51 -7.52 -16.20
CA ASP A 420 15.11 -6.27 -15.80
C ASP A 420 15.67 -6.28 -14.37
N ASP A 421 16.61 -5.38 -14.10
CA ASP A 421 17.09 -5.13 -12.74
C ASP A 421 16.05 -4.32 -11.95
N PHE A 422 15.41 -4.98 -10.98
CA PHE A 422 14.38 -4.38 -10.13
C PHE A 422 14.88 -3.14 -9.37
N GLU A 423 16.12 -3.15 -8.88
CA GLU A 423 16.66 -2.01 -8.13
C GLU A 423 16.94 -0.82 -9.03
N GLU A 424 17.45 -1.07 -10.25
CA GLU A 424 17.65 -0.03 -11.26
C GLU A 424 16.32 0.60 -11.68
N ILE A 425 15.28 -0.20 -11.91
CA ILE A 425 13.92 0.30 -12.18
C ILE A 425 13.44 1.15 -10.99
N TRP A 426 13.55 0.61 -9.77
CA TRP A 426 13.09 1.34 -8.61
C TRP A 426 13.82 2.67 -8.44
N GLN A 427 15.12 2.75 -8.72
CA GLN A 427 15.90 3.98 -8.53
C GLN A 427 15.69 4.99 -9.65
N ASN A 428 15.72 4.54 -10.91
CA ASN A 428 15.98 5.42 -12.04
C ASN A 428 14.85 5.47 -13.08
N GLN A 429 13.78 4.69 -12.93
CA GLN A 429 12.70 4.70 -13.92
C GLN A 429 12.02 6.09 -14.01
N PRO A 430 11.89 6.69 -15.22
CA PRO A 430 11.40 8.07 -15.39
C PRO A 430 9.99 8.34 -14.85
N LEU A 431 9.02 7.48 -15.14
CA LEU A 431 7.65 7.58 -14.64
C LEU A 431 7.60 7.53 -13.10
N LEU A 432 8.39 6.65 -12.46
CA LEU A 432 8.49 6.63 -11.00
C LEU A 432 9.02 7.95 -10.47
N ASN A 433 10.06 8.50 -11.09
CA ASN A 433 10.63 9.79 -10.72
C ASN A 433 9.61 10.93 -10.86
N ASP A 434 8.80 10.92 -11.91
CA ASP A 434 7.71 11.88 -12.09
C ASP A 434 6.62 11.74 -11.02
N LEU A 435 6.17 10.51 -10.71
CA LEU A 435 5.16 10.24 -9.67
C LEU A 435 5.62 10.65 -8.26
N ARG A 436 6.93 10.53 -8.00
CA ARG A 436 7.60 10.93 -6.76
C ARG A 436 7.70 12.45 -6.64
N ASN A 437 7.76 13.17 -7.76
CA ASN A 437 7.97 14.62 -7.76
C ASN A 437 6.63 15.39 -7.73
N LYS A 438 6.22 15.80 -6.51
CA LYS A 438 4.97 16.57 -6.32
C LYS A 438 5.02 17.99 -6.90
N THR A 439 6.17 18.49 -7.35
CA THR A 439 6.25 19.80 -8.02
C THR A 439 5.78 19.76 -9.47
N LEU A 440 5.70 18.57 -10.08
CA LEU A 440 5.19 18.38 -11.44
C LEU A 440 3.66 18.33 -11.50
N LEU A 441 2.96 18.25 -10.35
CA LEU A 441 1.50 18.25 -10.35
C LEU A 441 0.96 19.55 -10.93
N GLU A 442 -0.05 19.42 -11.77
CA GLU A 442 -0.65 20.54 -12.48
C GLU A 442 -1.83 21.15 -11.71
N GLU A 443 -2.15 22.40 -12.05
CA GLU A 443 -3.36 23.11 -11.62
C GLU A 443 -3.61 23.03 -10.10
N ASN A 444 -4.84 22.70 -9.68
CA ASN A 444 -5.25 22.68 -8.29
C ASN A 444 -4.45 21.69 -7.43
N CYS A 445 -3.98 20.56 -7.99
CA CYS A 445 -3.14 19.63 -7.23
C CYS A 445 -1.72 20.17 -7.05
N GLY A 446 -1.20 20.94 -8.02
CA GLY A 446 0.12 21.58 -7.95
C GLY A 446 0.19 22.76 -6.99
N SER A 447 -0.87 23.57 -6.92
CA SER A 447 -0.97 24.78 -6.10
C SER A 447 -1.55 24.54 -4.69
N CYS A 448 -2.11 23.35 -4.41
CA CYS A 448 -2.70 23.04 -3.11
C CYS A 448 -1.65 22.87 -2.00
N ASP A 449 -1.93 23.45 -0.84
CA ASP A 449 -1.08 23.34 0.36
C ASP A 449 -0.91 21.87 0.81
N ASN A 450 -1.93 21.04 0.61
CA ASN A 450 -1.96 19.64 1.07
C ASN A 450 -1.35 18.67 0.04
N LYS A 451 -0.65 19.15 -0.99
CA LYS A 451 -0.15 18.30 -2.09
C LYS A 451 0.80 17.18 -1.66
N ASN A 452 1.51 17.37 -0.53
CA ASN A 452 2.46 16.38 -0.02
C ASN A 452 1.79 15.27 0.81
N ILE A 453 0.66 15.58 1.47
CA ILE A 453 -0.11 14.59 2.25
C ILE A 453 -1.24 13.92 1.42
N CYS A 454 -1.63 14.53 0.30
CA CYS A 454 -2.70 14.05 -0.58
C CYS A 454 -2.18 13.92 -2.02
N GLY A 455 -2.07 15.05 -2.73
CA GLY A 455 -1.65 15.09 -4.14
C GLY A 455 -2.60 14.39 -5.12
N GLY A 456 -3.71 13.80 -4.67
CA GLY A 456 -4.68 13.08 -5.50
C GLY A 456 -4.21 11.73 -6.04
N CYS A 457 -5.16 10.87 -6.42
CA CYS A 457 -4.93 9.59 -7.06
C CYS A 457 -4.40 9.78 -8.49
N ARG A 458 -3.19 9.28 -8.74
CA ARG A 458 -2.51 9.42 -10.03
C ARG A 458 -3.09 8.49 -11.10
N ALA A 459 -3.53 7.30 -10.71
CA ALA A 459 -4.24 6.39 -11.60
C ALA A 459 -5.57 6.99 -12.08
N ARG A 460 -6.41 7.54 -11.18
CA ARG A 460 -7.67 8.20 -11.58
C ARG A 460 -7.44 9.44 -12.45
N ALA A 461 -6.43 10.25 -12.14
CA ALA A 461 -6.06 11.38 -13.00
C ALA A 461 -5.70 10.90 -14.41
N TYR A 462 -4.88 9.86 -14.52
CA TYR A 462 -4.51 9.28 -15.80
C TYR A 462 -5.71 8.72 -16.55
N THR A 463 -6.52 7.87 -15.93
CA THR A 463 -7.67 7.23 -16.58
C THR A 463 -8.68 8.25 -17.14
N TYR A 464 -8.93 9.36 -16.44
CA TYR A 464 -9.89 10.36 -16.90
C TYR A 464 -9.31 11.43 -17.84
N LEU A 465 -8.01 11.71 -17.75
CA LEU A 465 -7.39 12.88 -18.38
C LEU A 465 -6.14 12.54 -19.22
N ASP A 466 -5.77 11.27 -19.34
CA ASP A 466 -4.57 10.77 -20.05
C ASP A 466 -3.26 11.43 -19.58
N ASN A 467 -3.22 11.85 -18.31
CA ASN A 467 -2.07 12.56 -17.74
C ASN A 467 -1.93 12.26 -16.24
N VAL A 468 -0.80 11.66 -15.86
CA VAL A 468 -0.47 11.31 -14.46
C VAL A 468 -0.21 12.55 -13.60
N GLN A 469 0.12 13.70 -14.19
CA GLN A 469 0.38 14.97 -13.51
C GLN A 469 -0.88 15.82 -13.33
N ALA A 470 -1.95 15.50 -14.07
CA ALA A 470 -3.20 16.24 -14.02
C ALA A 470 -3.85 16.21 -12.62
N PRO A 471 -4.64 17.23 -12.27
CA PRO A 471 -5.38 17.22 -11.01
C PRO A 471 -6.40 16.07 -10.97
N ASP A 472 -6.51 15.44 -9.80
CA ASP A 472 -7.41 14.31 -9.59
C ASP A 472 -8.88 14.75 -9.64
N PRO A 473 -9.68 14.32 -10.65
CA PRO A 473 -11.07 14.76 -10.81
C PRO A 473 -11.99 14.40 -9.64
N GLY A 474 -11.64 13.41 -8.82
CA GLY A 474 -12.45 13.01 -7.67
C GLY A 474 -12.35 13.94 -6.45
N CYS A 475 -11.48 14.96 -6.50
CA CYS A 475 -11.32 15.94 -5.43
C CYS A 475 -12.37 17.06 -5.50
N ILE A 476 -12.88 17.51 -4.36
CA ILE A 476 -13.87 18.61 -4.28
C ILE A 476 -13.38 19.91 -4.91
N ASN A 477 -12.07 20.16 -4.88
CA ASN A 477 -11.46 21.33 -5.52
C ASN A 477 -11.46 21.24 -7.06
N ASN A 478 -11.73 20.06 -7.63
CA ASN A 478 -11.68 19.78 -9.07
C ASN A 478 -13.08 19.58 -9.67
N GLN A 479 -14.12 20.13 -9.05
CA GLN A 479 -15.51 19.98 -9.48
C GLN A 479 -15.74 20.37 -10.95
N VAL A 480 -15.12 21.46 -11.42
CA VAL A 480 -15.23 21.90 -12.82
C VAL A 480 -14.71 20.84 -13.79
N LYS A 481 -13.61 20.16 -13.46
CA LYS A 481 -13.07 19.07 -14.28
C LYS A 481 -13.98 17.86 -14.26
N TRP A 482 -14.50 17.51 -13.09
CA TRP A 482 -15.46 16.44 -12.95
C TRP A 482 -16.70 16.67 -13.82
N ASP A 483 -17.30 17.86 -13.75
CA ASP A 483 -18.48 18.20 -14.54
C ASP A 483 -18.16 18.15 -16.04
N GLY A 484 -16.99 18.66 -16.44
CA GLY A 484 -16.50 18.57 -17.82
C GLY A 484 -16.39 17.12 -18.32
N ILE A 485 -15.89 16.18 -17.51
CA ILE A 485 -15.84 14.75 -17.84
C ILE A 485 -17.26 14.19 -18.02
N ARG A 486 -18.20 14.55 -17.15
CA ARG A 486 -19.58 14.02 -17.18
C ARG A 486 -20.44 14.58 -18.31
N THR A 487 -20.10 15.74 -18.85
CA THR A 487 -20.79 16.32 -20.01
C THR A 487 -20.32 15.75 -21.35
N LYS A 488 -19.19 15.02 -21.39
CA LYS A 488 -18.73 14.35 -22.61
C LYS A 488 -19.52 13.04 -22.79
N THR A 489 -20.09 12.85 -23.98
CA THR A 489 -20.73 11.58 -24.40
C THR A 489 -19.72 10.43 -24.28
N PRO A 490 -20.14 9.20 -23.91
CA PRO A 490 -19.23 8.07 -23.65
C PRO A 490 -18.20 7.78 -24.76
N GLU A 491 -18.50 8.12 -26.01
CA GLU A 491 -17.61 8.00 -27.18
C GLU A 491 -16.28 8.76 -27.06
N ASN A 492 -16.13 9.72 -26.14
CA ASN A 492 -14.88 10.47 -25.93
C ASN A 492 -14.03 9.97 -24.74
N ILE A 493 -14.52 9.00 -23.97
CA ILE A 493 -13.72 8.30 -22.94
C ILE A 493 -13.12 7.02 -23.56
N SER A 494 -13.71 6.51 -24.65
CA SER A 494 -13.36 5.26 -25.33
C SER A 494 -12.31 5.38 -26.43
N ASN A 495 -11.54 6.47 -26.57
CA ASN A 495 -10.35 6.47 -27.44
C ASN A 495 -9.23 5.53 -26.94
N THR A 496 -9.48 4.79 -25.86
CA THR A 496 -8.69 3.63 -25.45
C THR A 496 -9.16 2.31 -26.09
N GLU A 497 -10.40 2.18 -26.58
CA GLU A 497 -10.91 0.93 -27.20
C GLU A 497 -10.15 0.56 -28.49
N ASP A 498 -9.70 1.55 -29.28
CA ASP A 498 -8.92 1.32 -30.50
C ASP A 498 -7.51 0.74 -30.26
N LYS A 499 -7.06 0.62 -29.00
CA LYS A 499 -5.77 -0.01 -28.65
C LYS A 499 -5.89 -1.47 -28.20
N TYR A 500 -7.08 -1.97 -27.88
CA TYR A 500 -7.24 -3.29 -27.25
C TYR A 500 -7.90 -4.36 -28.14
N VAL A 501 -8.21 -4.08 -29.42
CA VAL A 501 -8.98 -5.01 -30.29
C VAL A 501 -8.22 -5.49 -31.55
N ASN A 502 -6.94 -5.14 -31.75
CA ASN A 502 -6.16 -5.69 -32.88
C ASN A 502 -4.94 -6.51 -32.44
N SER A 503 -5.19 -7.64 -31.79
CA SER A 503 -4.29 -8.79 -31.82
C SER A 503 -5.04 -10.04 -32.30
N GLU A 504 -5.71 -9.94 -33.45
CA GLU A 504 -6.12 -11.13 -34.19
C GLU A 504 -4.94 -11.68 -35.00
N CYS A 505 -4.56 -12.92 -34.66
CA CYS A 505 -3.95 -13.93 -35.52
C CYS A 505 -3.23 -13.47 -36.80
N LYS A 506 -1.90 -13.51 -36.77
CA LYS A 506 -1.10 -14.16 -37.80
C LYS A 506 0.10 -14.88 -37.22
#